data_AF-A0A2V7N8C7-F1
#
_entry.id   AF-A0A2V7N8C7-F1
#
_cell.length_a   1.000
_cell.length_b   1.000
_cell.length_c   1.000
_cell.angle_alpha   90.00
_cell.angle_beta   90.00
_cell.angle_gamma   90.00
#
_symmetry.space_group_name_H-M   'P 1'
#
loop_
_entity.id
_entity.type
_entity.pdbx_description
1 polymer ?
#
loop_
_entity_poly.entity_id
_entity_poly.type
_entity_poly.pdbx_seq_one_letter_code
_entity_poly.pdbx_strand_id
1 'polypeptide(L)'
;MRRGLTLAWVLALVAAFHWWDVTLRFPRLLVWTWAFLGLFLGTAAVLFGRGMRARRREVWLPAAVWVALALGADLATVLFPAVSVEGRRVAAAVWLPIVDLVLPIWMTARALALVWTGASLWSFAAVAVPALAVWAWSVMIRMPGRSHAGPLQPLTAEEAAIRRDLETHVRALAGTIGERHYARPQALARAVAYLHDALARLGYEVSVQPFAAGGQTFHNLEVVIPGGTRADEIVVVGGHYDTVEGSPGADDNGSGSAAVMALARLLARDRPARTVRCVLFANEEPPFFESGGMGSRVYAAQAARRGDRIVAMFALETIGYYSDRSGTQEYPFPLGPFYPDRGDFIGFVGNLQSAPLVRRSIRVFRETTAFPSEGVAAPAWLPGISLSDHASFWLHGWRAIMISDTAPFRYPYYHSELDTPDKLDYARLARVVAGVARVVREVAGVGQ
;
A
#
# COMPACT_ATOMS: atom_id res chain seq x y z
N MET A 1 -12.13 -43.41 -8.68
CA MET A 1 -13.17 -42.43 -8.28
C MET A 1 -12.73 -41.51 -7.14
N ARG A 2 -12.53 -41.99 -5.89
CA ARG A 2 -12.20 -41.14 -4.73
C ARG A 2 -10.95 -40.25 -4.91
N ARG A 3 -9.84 -40.82 -5.41
CA ARG A 3 -8.62 -40.05 -5.74
C ARG A 3 -8.86 -38.98 -6.82
N GLY A 4 -9.70 -39.26 -7.81
CA GLY A 4 -10.07 -38.31 -8.86
C GLY A 4 -10.92 -37.15 -8.34
N LEU A 5 -11.89 -37.43 -7.46
CA LEU A 5 -12.67 -36.39 -6.77
C LEU A 5 -11.76 -35.54 -5.86
N THR A 6 -10.84 -36.17 -5.14
CA THR A 6 -9.87 -35.45 -4.29
C THR A 6 -8.99 -34.51 -5.13
N LEU A 7 -8.47 -34.99 -6.26
CA LEU A 7 -7.68 -34.18 -7.18
C LEU A 7 -8.50 -33.00 -7.75
N ALA A 8 -9.78 -33.23 -8.10
CA ALA A 8 -10.66 -32.16 -8.58
C ALA A 8 -10.87 -31.05 -7.53
N TRP A 9 -11.04 -31.41 -6.26
CA TRP A 9 -11.14 -30.43 -5.16
C TRP A 9 -9.84 -29.66 -4.91
N VAL A 10 -8.69 -30.34 -5.00
CA VAL A 10 -7.37 -29.68 -4.92
C VAL A 10 -7.19 -28.70 -6.08
N LEU A 11 -7.49 -29.10 -7.31
CA LEU A 11 -7.41 -28.24 -8.49
C LEU A 11 -8.40 -27.07 -8.42
N ALA A 12 -9.61 -27.28 -7.91
CA ALA A 12 -10.60 -26.22 -7.72
C ALA A 12 -10.13 -25.19 -6.68
N LEU A 13 -9.54 -25.63 -5.55
CA LEU A 13 -8.91 -24.73 -4.58
C LEU A 13 -7.74 -23.96 -5.19
N VAL A 14 -6.84 -24.64 -5.89
CA VAL A 14 -5.71 -23.99 -6.58
C VAL A 14 -6.19 -22.97 -7.60
N ALA A 15 -7.22 -23.29 -8.39
CA ALA A 15 -7.82 -22.38 -9.36
C ALA A 15 -8.47 -21.17 -8.68
N ALA A 16 -9.26 -21.38 -7.61
CA ALA A 16 -9.87 -20.31 -6.83
C ALA A 16 -8.82 -19.35 -6.25
N PHE A 17 -7.70 -19.90 -5.77
CA PHE A 17 -6.59 -19.13 -5.26
C PHE A 17 -5.78 -18.41 -6.35
N HIS A 18 -5.62 -19.02 -7.52
CA HIS A 18 -4.92 -18.42 -8.65
C HIS A 18 -5.69 -17.25 -9.25
N TRP A 19 -7.01 -17.39 -9.37
CA TRP A 19 -7.92 -16.41 -9.98
C TRP A 19 -8.68 -15.57 -8.95
N TRP A 20 -8.13 -15.44 -7.74
CA TRP A 20 -8.82 -14.72 -6.66
C TRP A 20 -9.01 -13.23 -6.94
N ASP A 21 -8.13 -12.64 -7.76
CA ASP A 21 -8.27 -11.25 -8.17
C ASP A 21 -9.61 -10.97 -8.86
N VAL A 22 -10.27 -11.99 -9.43
CA VAL A 22 -11.65 -11.91 -9.92
C VAL A 22 -12.62 -11.48 -8.81
N THR A 23 -12.52 -12.03 -7.60
CA THR A 23 -13.35 -11.64 -6.45
C THR A 23 -13.13 -10.18 -6.06
N LEU A 24 -11.88 -9.72 -6.15
CA LEU A 24 -11.53 -8.33 -5.85
C LEU A 24 -12.05 -7.35 -6.92
N ARG A 25 -12.22 -7.80 -8.16
CA ARG A 25 -12.85 -7.02 -9.24
C ARG A 25 -14.36 -6.92 -9.08
N PHE A 26 -14.98 -7.91 -8.44
CA PHE A 26 -16.42 -7.98 -8.21
C PHE A 26 -16.75 -8.18 -6.72
N PRO A 27 -16.44 -7.21 -5.84
CA PRO A 27 -16.51 -7.37 -4.37
C PRO A 27 -17.92 -7.59 -3.82
N ARG A 28 -18.95 -7.55 -4.67
CA ARG A 28 -20.36 -7.82 -4.33
C ARG A 28 -20.86 -9.18 -4.83
N LEU A 29 -19.98 -9.99 -5.43
CA LEU A 29 -20.33 -11.30 -5.94
C LEU A 29 -19.54 -12.36 -5.18
N LEU A 30 -20.25 -13.29 -4.54
CA LEU A 30 -19.69 -14.48 -3.90
C LEU A 30 -19.39 -15.57 -4.96
N VAL A 31 -18.56 -15.24 -5.95
CA VAL A 31 -18.32 -16.06 -7.16
C VAL A 31 -17.85 -17.47 -6.79
N TRP A 32 -16.86 -17.58 -5.90
CA TRP A 32 -16.29 -18.87 -5.54
C TRP A 32 -17.19 -19.65 -4.58
N THR A 33 -17.94 -18.98 -3.71
CA THR A 33 -18.92 -19.59 -2.82
C THR A 33 -19.95 -20.39 -3.60
N TRP A 34 -20.51 -19.80 -4.66
CA TRP A 34 -21.49 -20.46 -5.51
C TRP A 34 -20.88 -21.56 -6.36
N ALA A 35 -19.68 -21.34 -6.91
CA ALA A 35 -18.96 -22.37 -7.66
C ALA A 35 -18.66 -23.61 -6.79
N PHE A 36 -18.24 -23.42 -5.54
CA PHE A 36 -17.92 -24.50 -4.61
C PHE A 36 -19.17 -25.21 -4.08
N LEU A 37 -20.30 -24.51 -3.93
CA LEU A 37 -21.59 -25.14 -3.65
C LEU A 37 -21.99 -26.08 -4.79
N GLY A 38 -21.86 -25.64 -6.05
CA GLY A 38 -22.11 -26.46 -7.23
C GLY A 38 -21.21 -27.71 -7.26
N LEU A 39 -19.91 -27.53 -7.00
CA LEU A 39 -18.94 -28.63 -6.94
C LEU A 39 -19.26 -29.64 -5.82
N PHE A 40 -19.73 -29.16 -4.66
CA PHE A 40 -20.17 -30.00 -3.55
C PHE A 40 -21.38 -30.85 -3.90
N LEU A 41 -22.43 -30.24 -4.45
CA LEU A 41 -23.63 -30.96 -4.88
C LEU A 41 -23.31 -31.96 -6.00
N GLY A 42 -22.43 -31.58 -6.93
CA GLY A 42 -21.92 -32.48 -7.97
C GLY A 42 -21.16 -33.67 -7.38
N THR A 43 -20.29 -33.44 -6.39
CA THR A 43 -19.56 -34.51 -5.67
C THR A 43 -20.54 -35.45 -4.97
N ALA A 44 -21.55 -34.92 -4.27
CA ALA A 44 -22.57 -35.72 -3.61
C ALA A 44 -23.41 -36.53 -4.60
N ALA A 45 -23.76 -35.96 -5.75
CA ALA A 45 -24.49 -36.65 -6.81
C ALA A 45 -23.68 -37.82 -7.39
N VAL A 46 -22.38 -37.65 -7.61
CA VAL A 46 -21.47 -38.72 -8.06
C VAL A 46 -21.36 -39.83 -7.01
N LEU A 47 -21.26 -39.49 -5.73
CA LEU A 47 -21.07 -40.47 -4.66
C LEU A 47 -22.35 -41.26 -4.32
N PHE A 48 -23.52 -40.60 -4.35
CA PHE A 48 -24.76 -41.18 -3.82
C PHE A 48 -25.84 -41.43 -4.87
N GLY A 49 -25.72 -40.87 -6.08
CA GLY A 49 -26.70 -41.02 -7.15
C GLY A 49 -28.12 -40.74 -6.67
N ARG A 50 -29.05 -41.68 -6.92
CA ARG A 50 -30.45 -41.60 -6.47
C ARG A 50 -30.60 -41.58 -4.94
N GLY A 51 -29.64 -42.13 -4.21
CA GLY A 51 -29.61 -42.14 -2.74
C GLY A 51 -29.30 -40.78 -2.11
N MET A 52 -28.85 -39.79 -2.88
CA MET A 52 -28.56 -38.43 -2.39
C MET A 52 -29.77 -37.78 -1.71
N ARG A 53 -31.00 -38.05 -2.18
CA ARG A 53 -32.23 -37.46 -1.61
C ARG A 53 -32.46 -37.87 -0.15
N ALA A 54 -32.01 -39.07 0.24
CA ALA A 54 -32.13 -39.57 1.60
C ALA A 54 -31.05 -39.02 2.56
N ARG A 55 -29.98 -38.40 2.04
CA ARG A 55 -28.82 -37.92 2.80
C ARG A 55 -29.01 -36.50 3.33
N ARG A 56 -30.00 -36.34 4.21
CA ARG A 56 -30.36 -35.02 4.75
C ARG A 56 -29.22 -34.38 5.54
N ARG A 57 -28.55 -35.13 6.42
CA ARG A 57 -27.52 -34.58 7.33
C ARG A 57 -26.18 -34.38 6.65
N GLU A 58 -25.86 -35.23 5.68
CA GLU A 58 -24.55 -35.26 5.03
C GLU A 58 -24.46 -34.30 3.85
N VAL A 59 -25.59 -34.02 3.16
CA VAL A 59 -25.59 -33.23 1.93
C VAL A 59 -26.47 -31.99 2.05
N TRP A 60 -27.77 -32.17 2.30
CA TRP A 60 -28.74 -31.07 2.19
C TRP A 60 -28.65 -30.06 3.33
N LEU A 61 -28.41 -30.51 4.56
CA LEU A 61 -28.24 -29.61 5.70
C LEU A 61 -26.98 -28.73 5.56
N PRO A 62 -25.78 -29.27 5.23
CA PRO A 62 -24.61 -28.44 4.94
C PRO A 62 -24.83 -27.45 3.79
N ALA A 63 -25.47 -27.88 2.69
CA ALA A 63 -25.79 -27.00 1.56
C ALA A 63 -26.77 -25.89 1.97
N ALA A 64 -27.79 -26.19 2.77
CA ALA A 64 -28.74 -25.19 3.25
C ALA A 64 -28.09 -24.17 4.21
N VAL A 65 -27.25 -24.64 5.14
CA VAL A 65 -26.45 -23.77 6.01
C VAL A 65 -25.56 -22.86 5.17
N TRP A 66 -24.97 -23.40 4.10
CA TRP A 66 -24.15 -22.62 3.18
C TRP A 66 -24.88 -21.48 2.50
N VAL A 67 -26.02 -21.81 1.89
CA VAL A 67 -26.87 -20.84 1.20
C VAL A 67 -27.32 -19.76 2.18
N ALA A 68 -27.69 -20.14 3.40
CA ALA A 68 -28.08 -19.20 4.44
C ALA A 68 -26.92 -18.27 4.85
N LEU A 69 -25.70 -18.79 5.01
CA LEU A 69 -24.52 -17.98 5.34
C LEU A 69 -24.14 -17.03 4.19
N ALA A 70 -24.18 -17.50 2.94
CA ALA A 70 -23.88 -16.69 1.76
C ALA A 70 -24.91 -15.55 1.59
N LEU A 71 -26.20 -15.88 1.59
CA LEU A 71 -27.28 -14.88 1.50
C LEU A 71 -27.29 -13.94 2.71
N GLY A 72 -26.97 -14.45 3.91
CA GLY A 72 -26.84 -13.65 5.12
C GLY A 72 -25.68 -12.66 5.03
N ALA A 73 -24.54 -13.06 4.47
CA ALA A 73 -23.41 -12.17 4.23
C ALA A 73 -23.75 -11.07 3.22
N ASP A 74 -24.38 -11.43 2.10
CA ASP A 74 -24.86 -10.45 1.11
C ASP A 74 -25.86 -9.48 1.75
N LEU A 75 -26.87 -9.99 2.45
CA LEU A 75 -27.87 -9.19 3.15
C LEU A 75 -27.25 -8.27 4.21
N ALA A 76 -26.26 -8.75 4.97
CA ALA A 76 -25.56 -7.96 5.97
C ALA A 76 -24.87 -6.75 5.34
N THR A 77 -24.34 -6.85 4.13
CA THR A 77 -23.75 -5.69 3.44
C THR A 77 -24.76 -4.66 2.95
N VAL A 78 -26.02 -5.09 2.71
CA VAL A 78 -27.12 -4.18 2.36
C VAL A 78 -27.66 -3.48 3.61
N LEU A 79 -27.85 -4.23 4.69
CA LEU A 79 -28.40 -3.70 5.95
C LEU A 79 -27.38 -2.87 6.74
N PHE A 80 -26.11 -3.27 6.70
CA PHE A 80 -25.01 -2.62 7.41
C PHE A 80 -23.92 -2.26 6.40
N PRO A 81 -24.05 -1.16 5.65
CA PRO A 81 -23.07 -0.81 4.61
C PRO A 81 -21.66 -0.53 5.17
N ALA A 82 -21.55 -0.23 6.47
CA ALA A 82 -20.28 -0.07 7.18
C ALA A 82 -20.36 -0.59 8.62
N VAL A 83 -19.23 -1.05 9.16
CA VAL A 83 -19.06 -1.53 10.53
C VAL A 83 -17.90 -0.77 11.19
N SER A 84 -18.01 -0.48 12.49
CA SER A 84 -16.93 0.13 13.27
C SER A 84 -16.03 -0.96 13.86
N VAL A 85 -14.73 -0.91 13.58
CA VAL A 85 -13.71 -1.82 14.13
C VAL A 85 -12.63 -0.95 14.75
N GLU A 86 -12.41 -1.07 16.07
CA GLU A 86 -11.43 -0.27 16.82
C GLU A 86 -11.58 1.25 16.57
N GLY A 87 -12.84 1.72 16.48
CA GLY A 87 -13.16 3.12 16.23
C GLY A 87 -13.07 3.57 14.76
N ARG A 88 -12.67 2.69 13.84
CA ARG A 88 -12.58 2.98 12.39
C ARG A 88 -13.81 2.45 11.64
N ARG A 89 -14.45 3.26 10.79
CA ARG A 89 -15.51 2.79 9.89
C ARG A 89 -14.92 2.05 8.69
N VAL A 90 -15.28 0.78 8.54
CA VAL A 90 -14.89 -0.09 7.43
C VAL A 90 -16.15 -0.47 6.65
N ALA A 91 -16.12 -0.40 5.31
CA ALA A 91 -17.26 -0.84 4.49
C ALA A 91 -17.50 -2.34 4.70
N ALA A 92 -18.74 -2.75 4.97
CA ALA A 92 -19.03 -4.16 5.27
C ALA A 92 -18.76 -5.08 4.07
N ALA A 93 -18.82 -4.55 2.85
CA ALA A 93 -18.45 -5.27 1.64
C ALA A 93 -16.99 -5.76 1.63
N VAL A 94 -16.11 -5.20 2.47
CA VAL A 94 -14.72 -5.69 2.63
C VAL A 94 -14.69 -7.11 3.20
N TRP A 95 -15.75 -7.53 3.90
CA TRP A 95 -15.88 -8.89 4.42
C TRP A 95 -16.38 -9.89 3.38
N LEU A 96 -17.02 -9.47 2.29
CA LEU A 96 -17.52 -10.40 1.26
C LEU A 96 -16.40 -11.20 0.60
N PRO A 97 -15.26 -10.62 0.20
CA PRO A 97 -14.11 -11.41 -0.22
C PRO A 97 -13.62 -12.41 0.85
N ILE A 98 -13.72 -12.08 2.14
CA ILE A 98 -13.34 -12.99 3.22
C ILE A 98 -14.35 -14.15 3.35
N VAL A 99 -15.64 -13.85 3.21
CA VAL A 99 -16.71 -14.86 3.17
C VAL A 99 -16.55 -15.74 1.93
N ASP A 100 -16.30 -15.14 0.76
CA ASP A 100 -16.09 -15.83 -0.52
C ASP A 100 -14.83 -16.69 -0.59
N LEU A 101 -14.12 -16.75 0.53
CA LEU A 101 -12.91 -17.51 0.76
C LEU A 101 -13.13 -18.56 1.85
N VAL A 102 -13.61 -18.13 3.03
CA VAL A 102 -13.83 -19.00 4.20
C VAL A 102 -14.88 -20.05 3.88
N LEU A 103 -15.92 -19.63 3.16
CA LEU A 103 -16.93 -20.55 2.67
C LEU A 103 -16.25 -21.57 1.74
N PRO A 104 -15.79 -21.33 0.50
CA PRO A 104 -15.18 -22.38 -0.36
C PRO A 104 -14.28 -23.42 0.35
N ILE A 105 -13.45 -22.97 1.29
CA ILE A 105 -12.66 -23.85 2.16
C ILE A 105 -13.53 -24.77 3.03
N TRP A 106 -14.47 -24.27 3.83
CA TRP A 106 -15.35 -25.15 4.62
C TRP A 106 -16.16 -26.11 3.75
N MET A 107 -16.52 -25.74 2.52
CA MET A 107 -17.26 -26.66 1.63
C MET A 107 -16.36 -27.76 1.09
N THR A 108 -15.11 -27.43 0.80
CA THR A 108 -14.10 -28.42 0.47
C THR A 108 -13.92 -29.41 1.63
N ALA A 109 -14.06 -28.96 2.89
CA ALA A 109 -14.08 -29.82 4.08
C ALA A 109 -15.15 -30.88 3.99
N ARG A 110 -16.37 -30.40 3.80
CA ARG A 110 -17.55 -31.23 3.79
C ARG A 110 -17.49 -32.20 2.63
N ALA A 111 -17.09 -31.73 1.45
CA ALA A 111 -16.92 -32.58 0.29
C ALA A 111 -15.90 -33.71 0.54
N LEU A 112 -14.72 -33.40 1.07
CA LEU A 112 -13.70 -34.40 1.33
C LEU A 112 -14.12 -35.37 2.44
N ALA A 113 -14.86 -34.93 3.45
CA ALA A 113 -15.46 -35.80 4.46
C ALA A 113 -16.52 -36.76 3.87
N LEU A 114 -17.23 -36.36 2.81
CA LEU A 114 -18.10 -37.27 2.05
C LEU A 114 -17.31 -38.29 1.24
N VAL A 115 -16.20 -37.86 0.61
CA VAL A 115 -15.35 -38.72 -0.23
C VAL A 115 -14.60 -39.76 0.62
N TRP A 116 -14.14 -39.36 1.81
CA TRP A 116 -13.37 -40.17 2.75
C TRP A 116 -14.17 -40.38 4.03
N THR A 117 -15.12 -41.31 3.99
CA THR A 117 -15.95 -41.71 5.13
C THR A 117 -15.07 -42.06 6.34
N GLY A 118 -15.20 -41.32 7.45
CA GLY A 118 -14.43 -41.52 8.68
C GLY A 118 -13.35 -40.45 8.96
N ALA A 119 -13.11 -39.51 8.04
CA ALA A 119 -12.23 -38.37 8.30
C ALA A 119 -12.91 -37.35 9.23
N SER A 120 -12.22 -36.90 10.28
CA SER A 120 -12.72 -35.87 11.20
C SER A 120 -12.59 -34.47 10.56
N LEU A 121 -13.42 -33.52 11.00
CA LEU A 121 -13.32 -32.10 10.60
C LEU A 121 -11.91 -31.54 10.88
N TRP A 122 -11.21 -32.08 11.89
CA TRP A 122 -9.85 -31.69 12.27
C TRP A 122 -8.81 -32.02 11.21
N SER A 123 -8.92 -33.18 10.55
CA SER A 123 -8.05 -33.55 9.43
C SER A 123 -8.18 -32.58 8.26
N PHE A 124 -9.35 -31.95 8.11
CA PHE A 124 -9.54 -30.91 7.10
C PHE A 124 -9.14 -29.52 7.59
N ALA A 125 -9.47 -29.14 8.83
CA ALA A 125 -9.01 -27.88 9.42
C ALA A 125 -7.47 -27.73 9.33
N ALA A 126 -6.77 -28.85 9.49
CA ALA A 126 -5.31 -28.97 9.31
C ALA A 126 -4.82 -28.67 7.88
N VAL A 127 -5.67 -28.69 6.86
CA VAL A 127 -5.33 -28.37 5.45
C VAL A 127 -5.92 -27.02 5.04
N ALA A 128 -7.15 -26.76 5.45
CA ALA A 128 -7.94 -25.57 5.22
C ALA A 128 -7.33 -24.29 5.74
N VAL A 129 -6.92 -24.30 7.01
CA VAL A 129 -6.39 -23.12 7.69
C VAL A 129 -5.02 -22.74 7.10
N PRO A 130 -4.10 -23.69 6.85
CA PRO A 130 -2.87 -23.37 6.10
C PRO A 130 -3.15 -22.87 4.68
N ALA A 131 -4.10 -23.48 3.96
CA ALA A 131 -4.44 -23.04 2.59
C ALA A 131 -5.01 -21.61 2.57
N LEU A 132 -5.88 -21.29 3.54
CA LEU A 132 -6.43 -19.96 3.77
C LEU A 132 -5.33 -18.94 4.08
N ALA A 133 -4.40 -19.30 4.96
CA ALA A 133 -3.27 -18.46 5.33
C ALA A 133 -2.34 -18.20 4.14
N VAL A 134 -1.94 -19.25 3.40
CA VAL A 134 -1.11 -19.16 2.19
C VAL A 134 -1.78 -18.28 1.14
N TRP A 135 -3.10 -18.39 0.99
CA TRP A 135 -3.83 -17.56 0.05
C TRP A 135 -3.92 -16.11 0.49
N ALA A 136 -4.28 -15.85 1.75
CA ALA A 136 -4.44 -14.48 2.25
C ALA A 136 -3.12 -13.76 2.07
N TRP A 137 -2.04 -14.49 2.38
CA TRP A 137 -0.67 -14.09 2.11
C TRP A 137 -0.40 -13.80 0.64
N SER A 138 -0.71 -14.74 -0.26
CA SER A 138 -0.57 -14.58 -1.71
C SER A 138 -1.28 -13.32 -2.24
N VAL A 139 -2.47 -12.99 -1.74
CA VAL A 139 -3.21 -11.79 -2.16
C VAL A 139 -2.50 -10.51 -1.74
N MET A 140 -1.87 -10.52 -0.56
CA MET A 140 -1.14 -9.37 0.00
C MET A 140 0.19 -9.12 -0.71
N ILE A 141 0.90 -10.17 -1.15
CA ILE A 141 2.28 -10.05 -1.67
C ILE A 141 2.41 -10.20 -3.19
N ARG A 142 1.44 -10.80 -3.88
CA ARG A 142 1.53 -10.97 -5.34
C ARG A 142 1.31 -9.65 -6.05
N MET A 143 2.37 -9.17 -6.70
CA MET A 143 2.38 -7.94 -7.45
C MET A 143 2.49 -8.17 -8.97
N PRO A 144 1.81 -7.36 -9.80
CA PRO A 144 1.82 -7.49 -11.26
C PRO A 144 3.20 -7.18 -11.86
N GLY A 145 3.47 -7.78 -13.03
CA GLY A 145 4.76 -7.65 -13.70
C GLY A 145 5.88 -8.43 -12.98
N ARG A 146 7.11 -8.28 -13.47
CA ARG A 146 8.30 -8.84 -12.83
C ARG A 146 9.16 -7.70 -12.29
N SER A 147 9.69 -7.88 -11.09
CA SER A 147 10.74 -7.01 -10.54
C SER A 147 11.93 -7.02 -11.51
N HIS A 148 12.57 -5.87 -11.72
CA HIS A 148 13.75 -5.80 -12.59
C HIS A 148 14.85 -6.69 -12.02
N ALA A 149 15.50 -7.45 -12.90
CA ALA A 149 16.64 -8.27 -12.55
C ALA A 149 17.78 -7.95 -13.53
N GLY A 150 18.99 -7.85 -12.99
CA GLY A 150 20.20 -7.56 -13.78
C GLY A 150 20.81 -6.19 -13.47
N PRO A 151 21.87 -5.82 -14.19
CA PRO A 151 22.60 -4.59 -13.94
C PRO A 151 21.78 -3.37 -14.38
N LEU A 152 21.76 -2.37 -13.50
CA LEU A 152 21.21 -1.05 -13.75
C LEU A 152 22.04 -0.34 -14.84
N GLN A 153 21.36 0.13 -15.89
CA GLN A 153 22.01 0.92 -16.95
C GLN A 153 22.50 2.27 -16.40
N PRO A 154 23.48 2.93 -17.05
CA PRO A 154 23.85 4.31 -16.75
C PRO A 154 22.64 5.25 -16.75
N LEU A 155 22.70 6.32 -15.97
CA LEU A 155 21.61 7.29 -15.92
C LEU A 155 21.41 7.96 -17.28
N THR A 156 20.14 8.11 -17.67
CA THR A 156 19.76 8.98 -18.78
C THR A 156 20.04 10.45 -18.44
N ALA A 157 19.99 11.35 -19.44
CA ALA A 157 20.16 12.78 -19.22
C ALA A 157 19.11 13.37 -18.25
N GLU A 158 17.86 12.89 -18.33
CA GLU A 158 16.78 13.28 -17.43
C GLU A 158 17.06 12.78 -15.99
N GLU A 159 17.38 11.49 -15.83
CA GLU A 159 17.74 10.92 -14.52
C GLU A 159 18.97 11.62 -13.91
N ALA A 160 19.96 11.98 -14.72
CA ALA A 160 21.14 12.71 -14.26
C ALA A 160 20.80 14.15 -13.81
N ALA A 161 19.79 14.79 -14.40
CA ALA A 161 19.27 16.07 -13.94
C ALA A 161 18.50 15.93 -12.62
N ILE A 162 17.63 14.93 -12.53
CA ILE A 162 16.90 14.59 -11.29
C ILE A 162 17.89 14.32 -10.16
N ARG A 163 18.96 13.56 -10.41
CA ARG A 163 20.04 13.31 -9.45
C ARG A 163 20.62 14.59 -8.84
N ARG A 164 20.92 15.59 -9.69
CA ARG A 164 21.51 16.86 -9.23
C ARG A 164 20.52 17.66 -8.36
N ASP A 165 19.25 17.66 -8.74
CA ASP A 165 18.22 18.35 -7.96
C ASP A 165 18.04 17.70 -6.58
N LEU A 166 17.96 16.36 -6.56
CA LEU A 166 17.86 15.59 -5.33
C LEU A 166 19.05 15.86 -4.41
N GLU A 167 20.27 15.77 -4.94
CA GLU A 167 21.48 16.06 -4.17
C GLU A 167 21.51 17.48 -3.62
N THR A 168 21.05 18.46 -4.42
CA THR A 168 20.94 19.86 -3.98
C THR A 168 19.95 20.01 -2.81
N HIS A 169 18.77 19.40 -2.92
CA HIS A 169 17.75 19.50 -1.88
C HIS A 169 18.12 18.74 -0.61
N VAL A 170 18.63 17.51 -0.70
CA VAL A 170 19.09 16.74 0.47
C VAL A 170 20.24 17.46 1.17
N ARG A 171 21.24 17.97 0.44
CA ARG A 171 22.36 18.71 1.05
C ARG A 171 21.91 20.00 1.74
N ALA A 172 20.92 20.71 1.20
CA ALA A 172 20.39 21.89 1.85
C ALA A 172 19.64 21.54 3.16
N LEU A 173 18.77 20.53 3.11
CA LEU A 173 17.97 20.10 4.25
C LEU A 173 18.83 19.45 5.34
N ALA A 174 19.51 18.36 5.04
CA ALA A 174 20.24 17.57 6.03
C ALA A 174 21.70 18.00 6.22
N GLY A 175 22.30 18.70 5.25
CA GLY A 175 23.66 19.21 5.38
C GLY A 175 23.71 20.63 5.98
N THR A 176 23.11 21.60 5.29
CA THR A 176 23.19 23.02 5.68
C THR A 176 22.25 23.37 6.83
N ILE A 177 21.00 22.90 6.79
CA ILE A 177 20.03 23.17 7.87
C ILE A 177 20.24 22.21 9.05
N GLY A 178 20.49 20.93 8.76
CA GLY A 178 20.73 19.87 9.76
C GLY A 178 19.43 19.36 10.37
N GLU A 179 19.46 19.04 11.66
CA GLU A 179 18.31 18.58 12.45
C GLU A 179 17.10 19.53 12.33
N ARG A 180 15.93 18.98 11.99
CA ARG A 180 14.65 19.70 11.81
C ARG A 180 13.58 19.20 12.80
N HIS A 181 14.02 18.75 13.97
CA HIS A 181 13.14 18.31 15.06
C HIS A 181 12.32 19.47 15.65
N TYR A 182 11.17 19.18 16.25
CA TYR A 182 10.24 20.19 16.79
C TYR A 182 10.86 21.08 17.89
N ALA A 183 11.89 20.58 18.58
CA ALA A 183 12.65 21.33 19.57
C ALA A 183 13.67 22.32 18.94
N ARG A 184 13.78 22.34 17.60
CA ARG A 184 14.64 23.23 16.81
C ARG A 184 13.82 24.19 15.94
N PRO A 185 12.99 25.08 16.52
CA PRO A 185 12.06 25.92 15.76
C PRO A 185 12.75 26.81 14.71
N GLN A 186 13.99 27.25 14.97
CA GLN A 186 14.75 28.04 13.99
C GLN A 186 15.20 27.20 12.78
N ALA A 187 15.55 25.93 12.98
CA ALA A 187 15.92 25.04 11.88
C ALA A 187 14.69 24.68 11.03
N LEU A 188 13.57 24.38 11.67
CA LEU A 188 12.28 24.21 11.00
C LEU A 188 11.86 25.43 10.18
N ALA A 189 11.98 26.63 10.74
CA ALA A 189 11.69 27.87 10.02
C ALA A 189 12.60 28.05 8.79
N ARG A 190 13.90 27.73 8.90
CA ARG A 190 14.83 27.72 7.75
C ARG A 190 14.45 26.68 6.69
N ALA A 191 14.02 25.48 7.11
CA ALA A 191 13.54 24.45 6.20
C ALA A 191 12.29 24.90 5.43
N VAL A 192 11.30 25.44 6.13
CA VAL A 192 10.08 25.99 5.53
C VAL A 192 10.42 27.09 4.52
N ALA A 193 11.27 28.05 4.88
CA ALA A 193 11.69 29.11 3.97
C ALA A 193 12.41 28.57 2.74
N TYR A 194 13.36 27.63 2.93
CA TYR A 194 14.08 27.01 1.83
C TYR A 194 13.15 26.27 0.85
N LEU A 195 12.25 25.43 1.38
CA LEU A 195 11.31 24.65 0.59
C LEU A 195 10.32 25.54 -0.15
N HIS A 196 9.76 26.54 0.54
CA HIS A 196 8.90 27.57 -0.05
C HIS A 196 9.60 28.26 -1.22
N ASP A 197 10.79 28.81 -1.01
CA ASP A 197 11.51 29.57 -2.03
C ASP A 197 11.93 28.70 -3.22
N ALA A 198 12.30 27.44 -2.96
CA ALA A 198 12.61 26.47 -4.01
C ALA A 198 11.39 26.15 -4.88
N LEU A 199 10.20 26.00 -4.29
CA LEU A 199 8.95 25.81 -5.03
C LEU A 199 8.53 27.08 -5.78
N ALA A 200 8.63 28.25 -5.15
CA ALA A 200 8.29 29.53 -5.76
C ALA A 200 9.19 29.84 -6.98
N ARG A 201 10.47 29.46 -6.95
CA ARG A 201 11.39 29.58 -8.10
C ARG A 201 10.97 28.73 -9.31
N LEU A 202 10.15 27.70 -9.12
CA LEU A 202 9.55 26.92 -10.21
C LEU A 202 8.32 27.61 -10.82
N GLY A 203 7.91 28.76 -10.26
CA GLY A 203 6.72 29.51 -10.68
C GLY A 203 5.44 29.09 -9.99
N TYR A 204 5.51 28.27 -8.93
CA TYR A 204 4.35 27.89 -8.15
C TYR A 204 3.90 28.99 -7.19
N GLU A 205 2.59 29.13 -7.03
CA GLU A 205 2.00 29.73 -5.84
C GLU A 205 2.04 28.68 -4.72
N VAL A 206 2.79 28.97 -3.65
CA VAL A 206 2.99 28.03 -2.54
C VAL A 206 1.97 28.34 -1.45
N SER A 207 1.03 27.42 -1.24
CA SER A 207 0.07 27.49 -0.14
C SER A 207 0.73 27.03 1.16
N VAL A 208 0.62 27.84 2.21
CA VAL A 208 1.12 27.52 3.54
C VAL A 208 -0.06 27.22 4.46
N GLN A 209 -0.10 26.04 5.05
CA GLN A 209 -1.12 25.63 6.02
C GLN A 209 -0.54 25.69 7.44
N PRO A 210 -0.76 26.78 8.20
CA PRO A 210 -0.34 26.85 9.59
C PRO A 210 -1.22 25.96 10.47
N PHE A 211 -0.62 25.33 11.48
CA PHE A 211 -1.35 24.60 12.52
C PHE A 211 -0.60 24.60 13.85
N ALA A 212 -1.34 24.51 14.96
CA ALA A 212 -0.77 24.51 16.30
C ALA A 212 -0.56 23.08 16.82
N ALA A 213 0.62 22.80 17.35
CA ALA A 213 0.94 21.56 18.07
C ALA A 213 1.97 21.86 19.17
N GLY A 214 1.88 21.19 20.33
CA GLY A 214 2.87 21.37 21.41
C GLY A 214 3.18 22.81 21.82
N GLY A 215 2.18 23.71 21.76
CA GLY A 215 2.36 25.14 22.07
C GLY A 215 3.10 25.98 21.01
N GLN A 216 3.39 25.42 19.83
CA GLN A 216 4.09 26.06 18.72
C GLN A 216 3.25 26.00 17.43
N THR A 217 3.58 26.85 16.44
CA THR A 217 2.95 26.82 15.11
C THR A 217 3.88 26.18 14.09
N PHE A 218 3.37 25.20 13.35
CA PHE A 218 4.04 24.48 12.27
C PHE A 218 3.32 24.71 10.95
N HIS A 219 3.96 24.34 9.84
CA HIS A 219 3.49 24.70 8.51
C HIS A 219 3.61 23.53 7.55
N ASN A 220 2.49 23.03 7.01
CA ASN A 220 2.57 22.23 5.79
C ASN A 220 2.70 23.17 4.59
N LEU A 221 3.43 22.75 3.56
CA LEU A 221 3.55 23.48 2.30
C LEU A 221 2.88 22.68 1.18
N GLU A 222 2.10 23.35 0.33
CA GLU A 222 1.41 22.74 -0.80
C GLU A 222 1.66 23.53 -2.07
N VAL A 223 1.88 22.83 -3.18
CA VAL A 223 1.73 23.37 -4.53
C VAL A 223 0.77 22.53 -5.35
N VAL A 224 0.08 23.18 -6.29
CA VAL A 224 -0.99 22.57 -7.08
C VAL A 224 -0.63 22.58 -8.56
N ILE A 225 -0.68 21.41 -9.19
CA ILE A 225 -0.70 21.26 -10.64
C ILE A 225 -2.16 21.06 -11.05
N PRO A 226 -2.78 22.02 -11.75
CA PRO A 226 -4.21 22.01 -12.02
C PRO A 226 -4.61 20.86 -12.94
N GLY A 227 -5.71 20.18 -12.57
CA GLY A 227 -6.32 19.16 -13.42
C GLY A 227 -7.21 19.76 -14.52
N GLY A 228 -7.49 18.96 -15.54
CA GLY A 228 -8.42 19.27 -16.63
C GLY A 228 -9.78 18.59 -16.45
N THR A 229 -10.02 17.54 -17.23
CA THR A 229 -11.34 16.87 -17.37
C THR A 229 -11.92 16.27 -16.09
N ARG A 230 -11.09 16.05 -15.07
CA ARG A 230 -11.46 15.54 -13.73
C ARG A 230 -10.78 16.37 -12.64
N ALA A 231 -10.77 17.70 -12.77
CA ALA A 231 -10.05 18.60 -11.85
C ALA A 231 -10.48 18.47 -10.37
N ASP A 232 -11.70 18.02 -10.11
CA ASP A 232 -12.24 17.72 -8.77
C ASP A 232 -11.78 16.34 -8.23
N GLU A 233 -11.17 15.52 -9.08
CA GLU A 233 -10.20 14.42 -8.89
C GLU A 233 -8.87 14.85 -8.23
N ILE A 234 -8.52 14.49 -6.98
CA ILE A 234 -7.22 14.89 -6.39
C ILE A 234 -6.26 13.71 -6.20
N VAL A 235 -5.03 13.85 -6.71
CA VAL A 235 -3.88 12.99 -6.41
C VAL A 235 -2.92 13.77 -5.51
N VAL A 236 -2.63 13.25 -4.32
CA VAL A 236 -1.64 13.85 -3.41
C VAL A 236 -0.31 13.11 -3.53
N VAL A 237 0.78 13.84 -3.59
CA VAL A 237 2.15 13.32 -3.43
C VAL A 237 2.75 14.08 -2.26
N GLY A 238 3.25 13.39 -1.25
CA GLY A 238 3.83 14.06 -0.10
C GLY A 238 4.95 13.31 0.58
N GLY A 239 5.62 14.02 1.47
CA GLY A 239 6.72 13.54 2.29
C GLY A 239 6.96 14.54 3.41
N HIS A 240 7.42 14.05 4.54
CA HIS A 240 7.68 14.91 5.68
C HIS A 240 9.06 15.55 5.59
N TYR A 241 9.21 16.72 6.21
CA TYR A 241 10.46 17.49 6.19
C TYR A 241 11.10 17.66 7.56
N ASP A 242 10.44 17.22 8.63
CA ASP A 242 11.04 17.20 9.97
C ASP A 242 12.02 16.02 10.14
N THR A 243 12.56 15.88 11.35
CA THR A 243 13.47 14.80 11.73
C THR A 243 13.22 14.42 13.18
N VAL A 244 13.66 13.22 13.58
CA VAL A 244 13.87 12.93 15.00
C VAL A 244 14.96 13.81 15.63
N GLU A 245 14.98 13.84 16.95
CA GLU A 245 16.03 14.50 17.74
C GLU A 245 17.42 13.93 17.39
N GLY A 246 18.40 14.82 17.22
CA GLY A 246 19.80 14.45 16.96
C GLY A 246 20.11 13.94 15.54
N SER A 247 19.11 13.75 14.68
CA SER A 247 19.32 13.29 13.30
C SER A 247 19.35 14.47 12.32
N PRO A 248 20.34 14.55 11.40
CA PRO A 248 20.26 15.45 10.26
C PRO A 248 19.15 15.08 9.25
N GLY A 249 18.74 13.80 9.22
CA GLY A 249 17.61 13.32 8.42
C GLY A 249 17.81 13.43 6.92
N ALA A 250 18.93 12.91 6.40
CA ALA A 250 19.22 12.93 4.97
C ALA A 250 18.35 11.96 4.19
N ASP A 251 18.24 10.72 4.66
CA ASP A 251 17.32 9.76 4.07
C ASP A 251 15.93 9.88 4.70
N ASP A 252 15.84 9.99 6.04
CA ASP A 252 14.58 10.13 6.78
C ASP A 252 14.36 11.58 7.28
N ASN A 253 13.54 12.40 6.61
CA ASN A 253 12.96 12.18 5.29
C ASN A 253 13.39 13.24 4.27
N GLY A 254 14.68 13.61 4.33
CA GLY A 254 15.30 14.51 3.37
C GLY A 254 15.18 13.98 1.93
N SER A 255 15.28 12.66 1.71
CA SER A 255 15.19 12.05 0.39
C SER A 255 13.76 12.10 -0.17
N GLY A 256 12.74 11.83 0.64
CA GLY A 256 11.33 11.96 0.27
C GLY A 256 10.94 13.42 0.03
N SER A 257 11.32 14.34 0.92
CA SER A 257 11.14 15.78 0.72
C SER A 257 11.76 16.28 -0.58
N ALA A 258 13.01 15.90 -0.87
CA ALA A 258 13.68 16.23 -2.12
C ALA A 258 12.98 15.62 -3.34
N ALA A 259 12.43 14.42 -3.21
CA ALA A 259 11.66 13.79 -4.29
C ALA A 259 10.32 14.49 -4.55
N VAL A 260 9.60 14.96 -3.52
CA VAL A 260 8.39 15.77 -3.70
C VAL A 260 8.73 17.05 -4.50
N MET A 261 9.83 17.72 -4.15
CA MET A 261 10.33 18.90 -4.87
C MET A 261 10.65 18.58 -6.35
N ALA A 262 11.35 17.47 -6.59
CA ALA A 262 11.69 17.02 -7.94
C ALA A 262 10.44 16.66 -8.76
N LEU A 263 9.45 16.00 -8.16
CA LEU A 263 8.18 15.68 -8.80
C LEU A 263 7.38 16.93 -9.13
N ALA A 264 7.31 17.91 -8.21
CA ALA A 264 6.70 19.20 -8.51
C ALA A 264 7.36 19.86 -9.73
N ARG A 265 8.69 19.81 -9.85
CA ARG A 265 9.39 20.30 -11.06
C ARG A 265 9.04 19.50 -12.32
N LEU A 266 9.07 18.17 -12.25
CA LEU A 266 8.84 17.28 -13.40
C LEU A 266 7.42 17.36 -13.94
N LEU A 267 6.45 17.66 -13.09
CA LEU A 267 5.03 17.72 -13.43
C LEU A 267 4.54 19.16 -13.74
N ALA A 268 5.39 20.18 -13.54
CA ALA A 268 4.99 21.60 -13.65
C ALA A 268 4.40 21.99 -15.01
N ARG A 269 4.78 21.29 -16.08
CA ARG A 269 4.29 21.53 -17.45
C ARG A 269 3.27 20.49 -17.93
N ASP A 270 2.97 19.50 -17.10
CA ASP A 270 2.01 18.48 -17.45
C ASP A 270 0.58 19.06 -17.39
N ARG A 271 -0.33 18.43 -18.15
CA ARG A 271 -1.76 18.73 -18.12
C ARG A 271 -2.53 17.48 -17.71
N PRO A 272 -2.53 17.14 -16.42
CA PRO A 272 -3.21 15.95 -15.94
C PRO A 272 -4.73 16.10 -16.02
N ALA A 273 -5.46 15.00 -16.20
CA ALA A 273 -6.91 15.01 -16.06
C ALA A 273 -7.35 15.37 -14.63
N ARG A 274 -6.62 14.89 -13.62
CA ARG A 274 -6.83 15.12 -12.19
C ARG A 274 -5.91 16.21 -11.65
N THR A 275 -6.34 16.93 -10.62
CA THR A 275 -5.47 17.85 -9.90
C THR A 275 -4.41 17.06 -9.13
N VAL A 276 -3.14 17.47 -9.24
CA VAL A 276 -2.04 16.91 -8.43
C VAL A 276 -1.64 17.94 -7.39
N ARG A 277 -1.57 17.53 -6.12
CA ARG A 277 -1.07 18.36 -5.02
C ARG A 277 0.21 17.75 -4.49
N CYS A 278 1.31 18.51 -4.55
CA CYS A 278 2.57 18.14 -3.93
C CYS A 278 2.65 18.81 -2.56
N VAL A 279 2.77 18.03 -1.49
CA VAL A 279 2.64 18.50 -0.11
C VAL A 279 3.84 18.07 0.73
N LEU A 280 4.45 19.02 1.43
CA LEU A 280 5.51 18.79 2.40
C LEU A 280 4.92 18.90 3.80
N PHE A 281 5.00 17.81 4.57
CA PHE A 281 4.37 17.71 5.88
C PHE A 281 5.36 18.02 7.01
N ALA A 282 4.88 18.67 8.05
CA ALA A 282 5.65 18.87 9.28
C ALA A 282 5.26 17.84 10.35
N ASN A 283 6.15 17.60 11.31
CA ASN A 283 5.89 16.84 12.53
C ASN A 283 5.38 15.41 12.29
N GLU A 284 5.93 14.71 11.31
CA GLU A 284 5.73 13.27 11.17
C GLU A 284 6.30 12.55 12.40
N GLU A 285 7.49 12.95 12.83
CA GLU A 285 8.31 12.21 13.78
C GLU A 285 7.79 12.30 15.23
N PRO A 286 8.24 11.41 16.15
CA PRO A 286 8.01 11.56 17.57
C PRO A 286 8.42 12.96 18.07
N PRO A 287 7.63 13.58 18.98
CA PRO A 287 6.50 13.03 19.73
C PRO A 287 5.15 13.17 19.03
N PHE A 288 5.09 13.65 17.79
CA PHE A 288 3.82 13.93 17.10
C PHE A 288 3.35 12.80 16.20
N PHE A 289 4.20 11.82 15.90
CA PHE A 289 3.83 10.62 15.14
C PHE A 289 2.49 10.02 15.57
N GLU A 290 1.64 9.75 14.57
CA GLU A 290 0.25 9.27 14.69
C GLU A 290 -0.71 10.14 15.53
N SER A 291 -0.28 11.31 16.03
CA SER A 291 -1.08 12.21 16.86
C SER A 291 -1.86 13.25 16.05
N GLY A 292 -2.73 14.02 16.72
CA GLY A 292 -3.40 15.17 16.11
C GLY A 292 -2.47 16.35 15.76
N GLY A 293 -1.22 16.33 16.25
CA GLY A 293 -0.19 17.34 15.96
C GLY A 293 0.70 16.98 14.76
N MET A 294 0.45 15.85 14.10
CA MET A 294 1.14 15.41 12.90
C MET A 294 0.61 16.15 11.67
N GLY A 295 1.50 16.69 10.83
CA GLY A 295 1.14 17.55 9.70
C GLY A 295 0.24 16.89 8.68
N SER A 296 0.53 15.65 8.28
CA SER A 296 -0.33 14.88 7.37
C SER A 296 -1.70 14.58 7.96
N ARG A 297 -1.80 14.39 9.28
CA ARG A 297 -3.08 14.19 9.98
C ARG A 297 -3.92 15.47 10.00
N VAL A 298 -3.30 16.61 10.24
CA VAL A 298 -3.95 17.93 10.14
C VAL A 298 -4.40 18.21 8.70
N TYR A 299 -3.54 17.94 7.73
CA TYR A 299 -3.83 18.11 6.30
C TYR A 299 -5.01 17.25 5.87
N ALA A 300 -4.98 15.94 6.14
CA ALA A 300 -6.02 15.00 5.75
C ALA A 300 -7.37 15.36 6.41
N ALA A 301 -7.35 15.74 7.69
CA ALA A 301 -8.55 16.18 8.40
C ALA A 301 -9.13 17.48 7.80
N GLN A 302 -8.30 18.45 7.42
CA GLN A 302 -8.78 19.66 6.76
C GLN A 302 -9.31 19.38 5.35
N ALA A 303 -8.63 18.54 4.57
CA ALA A 303 -9.10 18.11 3.27
C ALA A 303 -10.48 17.44 3.36
N ALA A 304 -10.70 16.59 4.38
CA ALA A 304 -11.98 15.95 4.61
C ALA A 304 -13.07 16.96 4.96
N ARG A 305 -12.76 17.98 5.79
CA ARG A 305 -13.69 19.08 6.10
C ARG A 305 -14.04 19.93 4.87
N ARG A 306 -13.12 20.11 3.93
CA ARG A 306 -13.39 20.80 2.65
C ARG A 306 -14.22 19.97 1.67
N GLY A 307 -14.36 18.66 1.91
CA GLY A 307 -15.00 17.75 0.97
C GLY A 307 -14.11 17.38 -0.22
N ASP A 308 -12.79 17.47 -0.07
CA ASP A 308 -11.83 17.11 -1.13
C ASP A 308 -12.01 15.64 -1.54
N ARG A 309 -12.04 15.37 -2.86
CA ARG A 309 -12.13 14.01 -3.39
C ARG A 309 -10.74 13.47 -3.74
N ILE A 310 -10.02 13.04 -2.71
CA ILE A 310 -8.70 12.43 -2.87
C ILE A 310 -8.86 10.98 -3.34
N VAL A 311 -8.38 10.70 -4.55
CA VAL A 311 -8.48 9.37 -5.17
C VAL A 311 -7.22 8.53 -4.99
N ALA A 312 -6.09 9.18 -4.74
CA ALA A 312 -4.81 8.54 -4.44
C ALA A 312 -3.92 9.49 -3.61
N MET A 313 -3.15 8.91 -2.69
CA MET A 313 -2.04 9.60 -2.04
C MET A 313 -0.78 8.72 -2.07
N PHE A 314 0.36 9.34 -2.35
CA PHE A 314 1.68 8.73 -2.33
C PHE A 314 2.52 9.41 -1.26
N ALA A 315 2.85 8.68 -0.18
CA ALA A 315 3.87 9.09 0.79
C ALA A 315 5.24 8.63 0.28
N LEU A 316 6.17 9.56 0.10
CA LEU A 316 7.57 9.27 -0.21
C LEU A 316 8.32 9.29 1.11
N GLU A 317 8.72 8.13 1.56
CA GLU A 317 9.21 7.90 2.92
C GLU A 317 10.51 7.13 2.87
N THR A 318 11.63 7.81 3.10
CA THR A 318 12.98 7.21 3.11
C THR A 318 13.24 6.35 1.86
N ILE A 319 13.83 6.93 0.82
CA ILE A 319 13.92 6.32 -0.52
C ILE A 319 15.33 6.37 -1.11
N GLY A 320 16.33 6.70 -0.30
CA GLY A 320 17.67 7.06 -0.70
C GLY A 320 18.74 5.99 -0.52
N TYR A 321 18.50 4.95 0.29
CA TYR A 321 19.53 3.96 0.63
C TYR A 321 19.32 2.59 -0.01
N TYR A 322 20.38 2.08 -0.63
CA TYR A 322 20.36 0.80 -1.34
C TYR A 322 21.67 0.01 -1.13
N SER A 323 21.56 -1.31 -1.04
CA SER A 323 22.70 -2.21 -0.89
C SER A 323 22.50 -3.50 -1.68
N ASP A 324 23.49 -3.85 -2.51
CA ASP A 324 23.51 -5.10 -3.29
C ASP A 324 23.99 -6.31 -2.45
N ARG A 325 24.42 -6.08 -1.22
CA ARG A 325 24.90 -7.14 -0.32
C ARG A 325 23.71 -7.96 0.20
N SER A 326 23.87 -9.28 0.22
CA SER A 326 22.91 -10.19 0.88
C SER A 326 22.91 -9.95 2.40
N GLY A 327 21.75 -10.11 3.02
CA GLY A 327 21.54 -9.90 4.45
C GLY A 327 21.49 -8.43 4.89
N THR A 328 21.31 -7.48 3.97
CA THR A 328 21.13 -6.05 4.33
C THR A 328 19.69 -5.61 4.36
N GLN A 329 18.76 -6.54 4.20
CA GLN A 329 17.33 -6.29 4.30
C GLN A 329 16.74 -7.26 5.31
N GLU A 330 16.11 -6.68 6.33
CA GLU A 330 15.38 -7.40 7.37
C GLU A 330 13.89 -7.14 7.21
N TYR A 331 13.06 -7.88 7.95
CA TYR A 331 11.61 -7.68 7.93
C TYR A 331 10.98 -8.15 9.24
N PRO A 332 9.89 -7.51 9.67
CA PRO A 332 9.10 -8.05 10.78
C PRO A 332 8.45 -9.37 10.35
N PHE A 333 8.35 -10.32 11.28
CA PHE A 333 7.56 -11.53 11.06
C PHE A 333 6.10 -11.14 10.74
N PRO A 334 5.47 -11.71 9.69
CA PRO A 334 5.87 -12.87 8.89
C PRO A 334 6.44 -12.54 7.48
N LEU A 335 6.88 -11.31 7.22
CA LEU A 335 7.25 -10.86 5.86
C LEU A 335 8.56 -11.48 5.32
N GLY A 336 9.54 -11.74 6.19
CA GLY A 336 10.91 -12.13 5.79
C GLY A 336 11.05 -13.21 4.72
N PRO A 337 10.39 -14.39 4.85
CA PRO A 337 10.57 -15.49 3.89
C PRO A 337 10.09 -15.22 2.46
N PHE A 338 9.45 -14.07 2.20
CA PHE A 338 8.76 -13.80 0.94
C PHE A 338 9.34 -12.63 0.13
N TYR A 339 10.28 -11.90 0.71
CA TYR A 339 10.91 -10.76 0.08
C TYR A 339 12.43 -10.95 0.00
N PRO A 340 13.12 -10.20 -0.89
CA PRO A 340 14.57 -10.31 -1.03
C PRO A 340 15.32 -9.99 0.26
N ASP A 341 16.41 -10.71 0.50
CA ASP A 341 17.35 -10.45 1.61
C ASP A 341 18.36 -9.32 1.29
N ARG A 342 18.30 -8.78 0.07
CA ARG A 342 19.08 -7.63 -0.40
C ARG A 342 18.24 -6.37 -0.35
N GLY A 343 18.88 -5.27 0.02
CA GLY A 343 18.25 -3.95 0.12
C GLY A 343 18.38 -3.14 -1.16
N ASP A 344 18.20 -3.73 -2.34
CA ASP A 344 18.46 -3.12 -3.66
C ASP A 344 17.17 -2.75 -4.43
N PHE A 345 16.02 -2.77 -3.75
CA PHE A 345 14.70 -2.52 -4.34
C PHE A 345 13.97 -1.34 -3.71
N ILE A 346 12.97 -0.80 -4.41
CA ILE A 346 12.00 0.15 -3.84
C ILE A 346 10.67 -0.55 -3.51
N GLY A 347 10.13 -0.30 -2.33
CA GLY A 347 8.88 -0.88 -1.83
C GLY A 347 7.66 -0.01 -2.13
N PHE A 348 6.55 -0.64 -2.55
CA PHE A 348 5.21 -0.04 -2.64
C PHE A 348 4.31 -0.67 -1.57
N VAL A 349 4.03 0.07 -0.51
CA VAL A 349 3.38 -0.44 0.71
C VAL A 349 2.01 0.19 0.88
N GLY A 350 0.97 -0.61 1.09
CA GLY A 350 -0.36 -0.11 1.36
C GLY A 350 -1.20 -1.01 2.26
N ASN A 351 -2.37 -0.52 2.68
CA ASN A 351 -3.35 -1.36 3.34
C ASN A 351 -4.18 -2.17 2.32
N LEU A 352 -4.99 -3.12 2.80
CA LEU A 352 -5.86 -3.93 1.94
C LEU A 352 -6.81 -3.08 1.06
N GLN A 353 -7.33 -1.97 1.60
CA GLN A 353 -8.19 -1.05 0.84
C GLN A 353 -7.45 -0.36 -0.32
N SER A 354 -6.14 -0.14 -0.14
CA SER A 354 -5.24 0.48 -1.12
C SER A 354 -4.58 -0.54 -2.05
N ALA A 355 -4.90 -1.84 -1.94
CA ALA A 355 -4.35 -2.88 -2.81
C ALA A 355 -4.49 -2.58 -4.32
N PRO A 356 -5.62 -2.03 -4.83
CA PRO A 356 -5.71 -1.62 -6.23
C PRO A 356 -4.71 -0.52 -6.60
N LEU A 357 -4.45 0.42 -5.69
CA LEU A 357 -3.48 1.50 -5.90
C LEU A 357 -2.05 0.96 -5.86
N VAL A 358 -1.70 0.08 -4.91
CA VAL A 358 -0.40 -0.60 -4.86
C VAL A 358 -0.13 -1.34 -6.16
N ARG A 359 -1.06 -2.22 -6.58
CA ARG A 359 -0.93 -3.04 -7.79
C ARG A 359 -0.82 -2.19 -9.05
N ARG A 360 -1.65 -1.14 -9.17
CA ARG A 360 -1.56 -0.22 -10.32
C ARG A 360 -0.21 0.49 -10.36
N SER A 361 0.27 0.97 -9.23
CA SER A 361 1.50 1.75 -9.12
C SER A 361 2.72 0.91 -9.44
N ILE A 362 2.86 -0.27 -8.81
CA ILE A 362 4.00 -1.14 -9.04
C ILE A 362 4.01 -1.73 -10.46
N ARG A 363 2.82 -1.98 -11.06
CA ARG A 363 2.73 -2.39 -12.47
C ARG A 363 3.37 -1.33 -13.37
N VAL A 364 2.93 -0.09 -13.24
CA VAL A 364 3.39 1.03 -14.06
C VAL A 364 4.88 1.28 -13.84
N PHE A 365 5.34 1.20 -12.59
CA PHE A 365 6.75 1.32 -12.26
C PHE A 365 7.57 0.25 -12.99
N ARG A 366 7.19 -1.03 -12.88
CA ARG A 366 7.87 -2.17 -13.51
C ARG A 366 7.84 -2.12 -15.04
N GLU A 367 6.75 -1.63 -15.63
CA GLU A 367 6.61 -1.49 -17.09
C GLU A 367 7.48 -0.36 -17.66
N THR A 368 7.81 0.65 -16.86
CA THR A 368 8.41 1.90 -17.37
C THR A 368 9.78 2.22 -16.79
N THR A 369 10.22 1.48 -15.77
CA THR A 369 11.44 1.77 -15.01
C THR A 369 12.20 0.48 -14.74
N ALA A 370 13.43 0.41 -15.25
CA ALA A 370 14.34 -0.70 -15.01
C ALA A 370 14.96 -0.57 -13.60
N PHE A 371 14.20 -0.91 -12.56
CA PHE A 371 14.65 -0.86 -11.17
C PHE A 371 13.96 -1.94 -10.32
N PRO A 372 14.68 -2.65 -9.43
CA PRO A 372 14.07 -3.67 -8.57
C PRO A 372 12.98 -3.05 -7.70
N SER A 373 11.82 -3.69 -7.64
CA SER A 373 10.67 -3.16 -6.91
C SER A 373 9.85 -4.27 -6.31
N GLU A 374 9.45 -4.09 -5.05
CA GLU A 374 8.57 -4.99 -4.34
C GLU A 374 7.33 -4.26 -3.84
N GLY A 375 6.27 -5.01 -3.56
CA GLY A 375 5.04 -4.39 -3.10
C GLY A 375 4.25 -5.28 -2.17
N VAL A 376 3.53 -4.64 -1.26
CA VAL A 376 2.69 -5.30 -0.27
C VAL A 376 1.41 -4.51 -0.07
N ALA A 377 0.29 -5.22 0.00
CA ALA A 377 -0.97 -4.65 0.46
C ALA A 377 -1.51 -5.51 1.61
N ALA A 378 -1.31 -5.07 2.86
CA ALA A 378 -1.56 -5.92 4.03
C ALA A 378 -2.35 -5.17 5.13
N PRO A 379 -2.86 -5.85 6.18
CA PRO A 379 -3.52 -5.18 7.28
C PRO A 379 -2.67 -4.09 7.93
N ALA A 380 -3.27 -2.95 8.24
CA ALA A 380 -2.57 -1.79 8.79
C ALA A 380 -1.95 -2.01 10.18
N TRP A 381 -2.37 -3.05 10.91
CA TRP A 381 -1.78 -3.40 12.22
C TRP A 381 -0.45 -4.16 12.09
N LEU A 382 -0.10 -4.65 10.90
CA LEU A 382 1.19 -5.30 10.69
C LEU A 382 2.31 -4.24 10.74
N PRO A 383 3.39 -4.46 11.51
CA PRO A 383 4.53 -3.54 11.56
C PRO A 383 5.08 -3.27 10.15
N GLY A 384 5.42 -2.00 9.88
CA GLY A 384 5.90 -1.57 8.57
C GLY A 384 4.83 -1.15 7.57
N ILE A 385 3.54 -1.42 7.82
CA ILE A 385 2.46 -1.08 6.87
C ILE A 385 1.96 0.34 7.06
N SER A 386 1.82 0.83 8.30
CA SER A 386 1.25 2.14 8.63
C SER A 386 2.26 3.19 9.09
N LEU A 387 3.57 2.96 8.87
CA LEU A 387 4.65 3.76 9.48
C LEU A 387 5.01 5.04 8.70
N SER A 388 4.02 5.82 8.22
CA SER A 388 4.26 7.14 7.60
C SER A 388 2.93 7.89 7.34
N ASP A 389 3.03 9.06 6.70
CA ASP A 389 1.98 10.02 6.37
C ASP A 389 0.76 9.43 5.64
N HIS A 390 0.93 8.36 4.85
CA HIS A 390 -0.17 7.71 4.13
C HIS A 390 -1.25 7.16 5.07
N ALA A 391 -0.88 6.79 6.30
CA ALA A 391 -1.82 6.30 7.31
C ALA A 391 -2.88 7.36 7.68
N SER A 392 -2.51 8.65 7.67
CA SER A 392 -3.43 9.76 7.93
C SER A 392 -4.59 9.81 6.94
N PHE A 393 -4.35 9.47 5.67
CA PHE A 393 -5.37 9.47 4.62
C PHE A 393 -6.32 8.27 4.73
N TRP A 394 -5.85 7.14 5.25
CA TRP A 394 -6.70 5.96 5.49
C TRP A 394 -7.80 6.23 6.51
N LEU A 395 -7.57 7.10 7.48
CA LEU A 395 -8.56 7.49 8.49
C LEU A 395 -9.81 8.14 7.87
N HIS A 396 -9.66 8.72 6.69
CA HIS A 396 -10.73 9.35 5.91
C HIS A 396 -11.26 8.47 4.77
N GLY A 397 -10.84 7.20 4.73
CA GLY A 397 -11.27 6.23 3.72
C GLY A 397 -10.66 6.44 2.34
N TRP A 398 -9.63 7.28 2.21
CA TRP A 398 -8.92 7.46 0.95
C TRP A 398 -7.88 6.37 0.73
N ARG A 399 -7.58 6.09 -0.54
CA ARG A 399 -6.51 5.16 -0.91
C ARG A 399 -5.18 5.89 -0.85
N ALA A 400 -4.25 5.36 -0.07
CA ALA A 400 -2.92 5.93 0.10
C ALA A 400 -1.89 4.81 0.20
N ILE A 401 -0.69 5.05 -0.35
CA ILE A 401 0.41 4.11 -0.29
C ILE A 401 1.70 4.84 0.09
N MET A 402 2.61 4.11 0.71
CA MET A 402 3.98 4.52 0.99
C MET A 402 4.92 3.93 -0.06
N ILE A 403 5.83 4.75 -0.56
CA ILE A 403 6.94 4.34 -1.42
C ILE A 403 8.20 4.55 -0.60
N SER A 404 8.90 3.46 -0.30
CA SER A 404 9.98 3.45 0.69
C SER A 404 11.05 2.43 0.34
N ASP A 405 12.30 2.73 0.66
CA ASP A 405 13.40 1.78 0.71
C ASP A 405 13.36 0.88 1.94
N THR A 406 12.29 0.97 2.74
CA THR A 406 12.00 0.19 3.96
C THR A 406 12.74 0.62 5.22
N ALA A 407 13.44 1.75 5.20
CA ALA A 407 13.84 2.53 6.37
C ALA A 407 14.40 1.67 7.53
N PRO A 408 13.73 1.44 8.69
CA PRO A 408 14.33 0.73 9.82
C PRO A 408 14.67 -0.74 9.50
N PHE A 409 14.16 -1.27 8.40
CA PHE A 409 14.41 -2.64 7.95
C PHE A 409 15.63 -2.79 7.05
N ARG A 410 16.28 -1.68 6.68
CA ARG A 410 17.42 -1.67 5.74
C ARG A 410 18.50 -0.68 6.13
N TYR A 411 18.11 0.52 6.57
CA TYR A 411 18.97 1.67 6.71
C TYR A 411 19.64 1.70 8.09
N PRO A 412 20.95 1.41 8.19
CA PRO A 412 21.63 1.30 9.49
C PRO A 412 21.82 2.64 10.19
N TYR A 413 21.59 3.75 9.49
CA TYR A 413 21.70 5.11 10.03
C TYR A 413 20.35 5.73 10.36
N TYR A 414 19.25 4.96 10.24
CA TYR A 414 17.90 5.39 10.57
C TYR A 414 17.84 5.97 11.99
N HIS A 415 17.22 7.15 12.13
CA HIS A 415 17.09 7.86 13.41
C HIS A 415 18.41 8.06 14.16
N SER A 416 19.49 8.35 13.43
CA SER A 416 20.82 8.57 14.02
C SER A 416 21.50 9.85 13.52
N GLU A 417 22.49 10.33 14.28
CA GLU A 417 23.36 11.45 13.88
C GLU A 417 24.15 11.21 12.58
N LEU A 418 24.23 9.94 12.14
CA LEU A 418 24.92 9.51 10.94
C LEU A 418 24.01 9.48 9.70
N ASP A 419 22.73 9.88 9.82
CA ASP A 419 21.84 10.05 8.67
C ASP A 419 22.22 11.31 7.86
N THR A 420 23.34 11.21 7.15
CA THR A 420 24.01 12.33 6.46
C THR A 420 23.91 12.21 4.93
N PRO A 421 23.98 13.33 4.19
CA PRO A 421 23.81 13.33 2.74
C PRO A 421 24.74 12.40 1.94
N ASP A 422 25.90 12.02 2.48
CA ASP A 422 26.85 11.10 1.84
C ASP A 422 26.42 9.62 1.89
N LYS A 423 25.39 9.26 2.67
CA LYS A 423 24.90 7.87 2.77
C LYS A 423 23.98 7.44 1.63
N LEU A 424 23.41 8.40 0.92
CA LEU A 424 22.39 8.13 -0.11
C LEU A 424 23.02 7.72 -1.44
N ASP A 425 22.38 6.77 -2.12
CA ASP A 425 22.66 6.46 -3.52
C ASP A 425 21.79 7.34 -4.42
N TYR A 426 22.31 8.53 -4.73
CA TYR A 426 21.60 9.49 -5.57
C TYR A 426 21.30 8.98 -6.98
N ALA A 427 22.07 8.02 -7.51
CA ALA A 427 21.82 7.49 -8.83
C ALA A 427 20.56 6.60 -8.83
N ARG A 428 20.46 5.68 -7.86
CA ARG A 428 19.27 4.84 -7.68
C ARG A 428 18.06 5.67 -7.27
N LEU A 429 18.23 6.62 -6.35
CA LEU A 429 17.18 7.56 -5.95
C LEU A 429 16.62 8.33 -7.16
N ALA A 430 17.48 8.86 -8.03
CA ALA A 430 17.02 9.58 -9.22
C ALA A 430 16.21 8.71 -10.19
N ARG A 431 16.61 7.46 -10.37
CA ARG A 431 15.86 6.48 -11.18
C ARG A 431 14.50 6.16 -10.56
N VAL A 432 14.46 5.97 -9.24
CA VAL A 432 13.20 5.74 -8.51
C VAL A 432 12.28 6.94 -8.67
N VAL A 433 12.75 8.17 -8.44
CA VAL A 433 11.95 9.39 -8.58
C VAL A 433 11.44 9.58 -10.02
N ALA A 434 12.28 9.30 -11.03
CA ALA A 434 11.84 9.30 -12.42
C ALA A 434 10.71 8.28 -12.68
N GLY A 435 10.82 7.07 -12.10
CA GLY A 435 9.78 6.05 -12.19
C GLY A 435 8.50 6.42 -11.45
N VAL A 436 8.61 7.01 -10.26
CA VAL A 436 7.46 7.52 -9.49
C VAL A 436 6.76 8.63 -10.25
N ALA A 437 7.49 9.51 -10.96
CA ALA A 437 6.87 10.52 -11.83
C ALA A 437 5.95 9.88 -12.89
N ARG A 438 6.37 8.76 -13.50
CA ARG A 438 5.55 8.01 -14.47
C ARG A 438 4.30 7.40 -13.81
N VAL A 439 4.44 6.87 -12.60
CA VAL A 439 3.31 6.37 -11.80
C VAL A 439 2.30 7.49 -11.51
N VAL A 440 2.77 8.66 -11.06
CA VAL A 440 1.91 9.81 -10.74
C VAL A 440 1.21 10.31 -12.01
N ARG A 441 1.91 10.43 -13.15
CA ARG A 441 1.32 10.82 -14.44
C ARG A 441 0.18 9.89 -14.87
N GLU A 442 0.39 8.59 -14.76
CA GLU A 442 -0.61 7.57 -15.08
C GLU A 442 -1.85 7.67 -14.16
N VAL A 443 -1.64 7.84 -12.85
CA VAL A 443 -2.73 7.94 -11.89
C VAL A 443 -3.48 9.27 -12.04
N ALA A 444 -2.77 10.36 -12.29
CA ALA A 444 -3.33 11.68 -12.57
C ALA A 444 -4.02 11.75 -13.95
N GLY A 445 -3.71 10.83 -14.86
CA GLY A 445 -4.28 10.77 -16.21
C GLY A 445 -3.70 11.85 -17.12
N VAL A 446 -2.38 12.03 -17.13
CA VAL A 446 -1.69 12.89 -18.10
C VAL A 446 -1.85 12.27 -19.50
N GLY A 447 -2.34 13.09 -20.44
CA GLY A 447 -2.62 12.64 -21.82
C GLY A 447 -4.00 11.98 -22.01
N GLN A 448 -4.90 12.09 -21.04
CA GLN A 448 -6.30 11.61 -21.10
C GLN A 448 -7.31 12.75 -21.22
#